data_AF-A0A1C6DAZ5-F1
#
_entry.id   AF-A0A1C6DAZ5-F1
#
_cell.length_a   1.000
_cell.length_b   1.000
_cell.length_c   1.000
_cell.angle_alpha   90.00
_cell.angle_beta   90.00
_cell.angle_gamma   90.00
#
_symmetry.space_group_name_H-M   'P 1'
#
loop_
_entity.id
_entity.type
_entity.pdbx_description
1 polymer ?
#
loop_
_entity_poly.entity_id
_entity_poly.type
_entity_poly.pdbx_seq_one_letter_code
_entity_poly.pdbx_strand_id
1 'polypeptide(L)'
;MNNKYLMRELLEIQKEYRQLLEELYDEKDKDEFVYVIDEISLFWYSKRNVVELIMENISEDFDAYLFTGATYLDIEGGEHYPFVSLGKVHIVDDPLAKYAEAIRMNLNDSFYRIMKKQIILAFDDNLRILKECFGKVFLLPVTLINKLEEGLVKEGSEKVLESMFKERLSIKEMFALKSLSELTSMLKDGVKEHVAFLEGEDRKEDIVVRFETFLDDTNNPFGDMQNSHKFLYSILGFISQSLQILFCAAQYKMIPYIRYGVTFNYLTIVGENFQDVPRMQEVIFKTAFTHSFYKKFNWELTKLIEFNKFCDVVEQIDIIGRLEKQMENKYELNSINLKNMNCILDTVLVKIRTDINNIFV
;
A
#
# COMPACT_ATOMS: atom_id res chain seq x y z
N MET A 1 -1.22 1.68 30.85
CA MET A 1 -1.07 3.15 31.07
C MET A 1 -0.43 3.89 29.89
N ASN A 2 0.25 3.21 28.94
CA ASN A 2 0.99 3.82 27.82
C ASN A 2 0.14 4.29 26.62
N ASN A 3 -0.85 3.52 26.18
CA ASN A 3 -1.49 3.75 24.87
C ASN A 3 -2.28 5.08 24.80
N LYS A 4 -2.96 5.48 25.88
CA LYS A 4 -3.72 6.75 25.92
C LYS A 4 -2.86 8.01 25.76
N TYR A 5 -1.63 8.00 26.28
CA TYR A 5 -0.72 9.14 26.13
C TYR A 5 -0.24 9.26 24.68
N LEU A 6 0.22 8.14 24.10
CA LEU A 6 0.68 8.10 22.71
C LEU A 6 -0.43 8.47 21.73
N MET A 7 -1.67 8.03 21.96
CA MET A 7 -2.81 8.42 21.13
C MET A 7 -3.14 9.91 21.23
N ARG A 8 -3.01 10.53 22.42
CA ARG A 8 -3.17 11.98 22.56
C ARG A 8 -2.07 12.72 21.80
N GLU A 9 -0.83 12.28 21.95
CA GLU A 9 0.31 12.86 21.23
C GLU A 9 0.12 12.74 19.71
N LEU A 10 -0.33 11.59 19.23
CA LEU A 10 -0.65 11.37 17.82
C LEU A 10 -1.71 12.38 17.33
N LEU A 11 -2.80 12.55 18.08
CA LEU A 11 -3.85 13.51 17.72
C LEU A 11 -3.33 14.95 17.67
N GLU A 12 -2.45 15.36 18.57
CA GLU A 12 -1.83 16.69 18.51
C GLU A 12 -0.91 16.83 17.29
N ILE A 13 -0.09 15.81 16.97
CA ILE A 13 0.71 15.80 15.75
C ILE A 13 -0.18 15.91 14.49
N GLN A 14 -1.32 15.22 14.44
CA GLN A 14 -2.25 15.34 13.31
C GLN A 14 -2.83 16.75 13.18
N LYS A 15 -3.13 17.44 14.30
CA LYS A 15 -3.61 18.83 14.28
C LYS A 15 -2.54 19.80 13.79
N GLU A 16 -1.32 19.67 14.31
CA GLU A 16 -0.18 20.48 13.86
C GLU A 16 0.09 20.26 12.37
N TYR A 17 0.03 19.02 11.91
CA TYR A 17 0.24 18.69 10.51
C TYR A 17 -0.87 19.28 9.62
N ARG A 18 -2.13 19.19 10.06
CA ARG A 18 -3.24 19.83 9.37
C ARG A 18 -3.04 21.33 9.24
N GLN A 19 -2.63 21.99 10.32
CA GLN A 19 -2.39 23.44 10.31
C GLN A 19 -1.30 23.78 9.28
N LEU A 20 -0.20 23.02 9.26
CA LEU A 20 0.85 23.21 8.25
C LEU A 20 0.31 23.08 6.82
N LEU A 21 -0.48 22.04 6.52
CA LEU A 21 -1.07 21.87 5.19
C LEU A 21 -2.08 22.96 4.84
N GLU A 22 -2.82 23.51 5.81
CA GLU A 22 -3.71 24.65 5.59
C GLU A 22 -2.93 25.93 5.28
N GLU A 23 -1.80 26.17 5.96
CA GLU A 23 -0.91 27.31 5.72
C GLU A 23 -0.21 27.23 4.35
N LEU A 24 0.13 26.03 3.89
CA LEU A 24 0.78 25.78 2.60
C LEU A 24 -0.20 25.61 1.43
N TYR A 25 -1.51 25.69 1.67
CA TYR A 25 -2.53 25.29 0.68
C TYR A 25 -2.43 26.07 -0.64
N ASP A 26 -2.29 27.40 -0.58
CA ASP A 26 -2.20 28.25 -1.78
C ASP A 26 -0.81 28.18 -2.45
N GLU A 27 0.21 27.68 -1.74
CA GLU A 27 1.59 27.59 -2.22
C GLU A 27 1.83 26.33 -3.07
N LYS A 28 1.06 25.25 -2.85
CA LYS A 28 1.25 23.96 -3.54
C LYS A 28 1.10 24.03 -5.06
N ASP A 29 0.29 24.97 -5.54
CA ASP A 29 -0.01 25.12 -6.96
C ASP A 29 1.03 25.98 -7.70
N LYS A 30 1.84 26.75 -6.98
CA LYS A 30 2.87 27.65 -7.54
C LYS A 30 4.06 26.87 -8.10
N ASP A 31 4.85 27.52 -8.95
CA ASP A 31 6.00 26.87 -9.59
C ASP A 31 7.13 26.52 -8.60
N GLU A 32 7.28 27.31 -7.54
CA GLU A 32 8.24 27.11 -6.45
C GLU A 32 7.71 26.16 -5.35
N PHE A 33 6.99 25.10 -5.72
CA PHE A 33 6.39 24.19 -4.74
C PHE A 33 7.42 23.35 -3.95
N VAL A 34 8.70 23.38 -4.33
CA VAL A 34 9.80 22.72 -3.59
C VAL A 34 9.83 23.17 -2.12
N TYR A 35 9.52 24.44 -1.84
CA TYR A 35 9.42 24.93 -0.46
C TYR A 35 8.31 24.21 0.35
N VAL A 36 7.15 23.96 -0.25
CA VAL A 36 6.03 23.22 0.39
C VAL A 36 6.49 21.84 0.85
N ILE A 37 7.24 21.17 -0.01
CA ILE A 37 7.79 19.85 0.24
C ILE A 37 8.87 19.85 1.32
N ASP A 38 9.71 20.87 1.34
CA ASP A 38 10.76 21.01 2.34
C ASP A 38 10.15 21.23 3.73
N GLU A 39 9.13 22.07 3.86
CA GLU A 39 8.41 22.30 5.12
C GLU A 39 7.74 21.02 5.64
N ILE A 40 7.07 20.25 4.76
CA ILE A 40 6.49 18.94 5.14
C ILE A 40 7.59 17.97 5.60
N SER A 41 8.73 17.95 4.92
CA SER A 41 9.86 17.08 5.27
C SER A 41 10.45 17.47 6.63
N LEU A 42 10.61 18.77 6.90
CA LEU A 42 11.10 19.29 8.18
C LEU A 42 10.14 18.97 9.33
N PHE A 43 8.83 19.10 9.10
CA PHE A 43 7.81 18.73 10.07
C PHE A 43 7.96 17.26 10.49
N TRP A 44 7.94 16.33 9.53
CA TRP A 44 8.05 14.91 9.83
C TRP A 44 9.41 14.53 10.41
N TYR A 45 10.48 15.14 9.91
CA TYR A 45 11.80 14.95 10.49
C TYR A 45 11.84 15.37 11.97
N SER A 46 11.22 16.49 12.34
CA SER A 46 11.19 16.96 13.73
C SER A 46 10.42 16.01 14.66
N LYS A 47 9.39 15.33 14.16
CA LYS A 47 8.52 14.41 14.91
C LYS A 47 8.96 12.93 14.84
N ARG A 48 9.96 12.60 14.01
CA ARG A 48 10.35 11.21 13.65
C ARG A 48 10.47 10.25 14.84
N ASN A 49 11.15 10.64 15.92
CA ASN A 49 11.38 9.77 17.07
C ASN A 49 10.08 9.46 17.84
N VAL A 50 9.19 10.46 17.93
CA VAL A 50 7.89 10.30 18.61
C VAL A 50 6.98 9.44 17.77
N VAL A 51 6.96 9.66 16.45
CA VAL A 51 6.19 8.84 15.51
C VAL A 51 6.69 7.40 15.48
N GLU A 52 8.01 7.16 15.48
CA GLU A 52 8.61 5.82 15.59
C GLU A 52 8.13 5.11 16.86
N LEU A 53 8.21 5.79 18.02
CA LEU A 53 7.70 5.26 19.28
C LEU A 53 6.19 4.96 19.24
N ILE A 54 5.40 5.82 18.60
CA ILE A 54 3.95 5.58 18.40
C ILE A 54 3.76 4.31 17.58
N MET A 55 4.40 4.18 16.41
CA MET A 55 4.24 3.02 15.53
C MET A 55 4.66 1.70 16.20
N GLU A 56 5.69 1.70 17.03
CA GLU A 56 6.12 0.52 17.80
C GLU A 56 5.09 0.04 18.84
N ASN A 57 4.18 0.92 19.26
CA ASN A 57 3.26 0.69 20.38
C ASN A 57 1.77 0.86 20.01
N ILE A 58 1.44 1.25 18.78
CA ILE A 58 0.07 1.53 18.36
C ILE A 58 -0.73 0.26 18.05
N SER A 59 -0.04 -0.82 17.67
CA SER A 59 -0.65 -2.09 17.31
C SER A 59 -0.39 -3.17 18.36
N GLU A 60 -1.45 -3.66 18.98
CA GLU A 60 -1.44 -4.87 19.80
C GLU A 60 -2.11 -5.99 18.98
N ASP A 61 -1.41 -7.12 18.79
CA ASP A 61 -1.95 -8.29 18.07
C ASP A 61 -2.50 -8.01 16.65
N PHE A 62 -1.85 -7.11 15.89
CA PHE A 62 -2.20 -6.78 14.50
C PHE A 62 -3.57 -6.11 14.33
N ASP A 63 -3.98 -5.27 15.28
CA ASP A 63 -5.22 -4.49 15.20
C ASP A 63 -5.08 -3.15 14.46
N ALA A 64 -3.87 -2.79 14.03
CA ALA A 64 -3.60 -1.65 13.17
C ALA A 64 -3.44 -2.03 11.69
N TYR A 65 -4.08 -1.26 10.82
CA TYR A 65 -4.11 -1.46 9.38
C TYR A 65 -3.45 -0.29 8.67
N LEU A 66 -2.54 -0.60 7.75
CA LEU A 66 -1.71 0.36 7.02
C LEU A 66 -2.16 0.42 5.57
N PHE A 67 -2.82 1.50 5.17
CA PHE A 67 -3.03 1.81 3.76
C PHE A 67 -1.69 2.18 3.12
N THR A 68 -1.24 1.37 2.17
CA THR A 68 0.05 1.54 1.48
C THR A 68 0.00 0.93 0.08
N GLY A 69 1.06 1.16 -0.71
CA GLY A 69 1.14 0.66 -2.09
C GLY A 69 0.30 1.44 -3.10
N ALA A 70 -0.19 2.62 -2.73
CA ALA A 70 -0.93 3.56 -3.57
C ALA A 70 -0.46 5.01 -3.31
N THR A 71 -0.82 5.94 -4.19
CA THR A 71 -0.33 7.32 -4.16
C THR A 71 -1.08 8.25 -3.20
N TYR A 72 -2.32 7.91 -2.83
CA TYR A 72 -3.20 8.58 -1.86
C TYR A 72 -4.41 7.66 -1.57
N LEU A 73 -5.24 7.99 -0.56
CA LEU A 73 -6.38 7.16 -0.15
C LEU A 73 -7.58 7.34 -1.08
N ASP A 74 -7.86 8.57 -1.52
CA ASP A 74 -9.02 8.98 -2.35
C ASP A 74 -10.32 9.08 -1.53
N ILE A 75 -10.38 10.11 -0.67
CA ILE A 75 -11.56 10.44 0.13
C ILE A 75 -12.77 10.76 -0.74
N GLU A 76 -12.59 11.45 -1.87
CA GLU A 76 -13.68 11.77 -2.81
C GLU A 76 -14.34 10.52 -3.39
N GLY A 77 -13.54 9.50 -3.72
CA GLY A 77 -14.03 8.20 -4.16
C GLY A 77 -14.71 7.37 -3.07
N GLY A 78 -14.65 7.79 -1.80
CA GLY A 78 -15.22 7.06 -0.67
C GLY A 78 -14.36 5.89 -0.19
N GLU A 79 -13.07 5.87 -0.52
CA GLU A 79 -12.17 4.74 -0.26
C GLU A 79 -11.85 4.53 1.23
N HIS A 80 -12.04 5.58 2.03
CA HIS A 80 -11.99 5.52 3.48
C HIS A 80 -13.06 4.63 4.10
N TYR A 81 -14.21 4.40 3.44
CA TYR A 81 -15.29 3.55 3.97
C TYR A 81 -14.86 2.08 4.13
N PRO A 82 -14.44 1.36 3.07
CA PRO A 82 -13.99 -0.01 3.25
C PRO A 82 -12.72 -0.09 4.11
N PHE A 83 -11.88 0.94 4.10
CA PHE A 83 -10.67 0.97 4.90
C PHE A 83 -10.95 0.98 6.41
N VAL A 84 -11.82 1.87 6.91
CA VAL A 84 -12.14 1.93 8.35
C VAL A 84 -13.03 0.79 8.85
N SER A 85 -13.49 -0.07 7.94
CA SER A 85 -14.27 -1.25 8.33
C SER A 85 -13.39 -2.32 8.98
N LEU A 86 -12.07 -2.27 8.80
CA LEU A 86 -11.16 -3.36 9.15
C LEU A 86 -10.14 -2.92 10.20
N GLY A 87 -10.21 -3.53 11.38
CA GLY A 87 -9.30 -3.25 12.48
C GLY A 87 -9.78 -2.14 13.40
N LYS A 88 -8.86 -1.64 14.25
CA LYS A 88 -9.15 -0.61 15.24
C LYS A 88 -8.40 0.68 14.97
N VAL A 89 -7.19 0.58 14.41
CA VAL A 89 -6.33 1.73 14.09
C VAL A 89 -6.10 1.73 12.58
N HIS A 90 -6.41 2.84 11.94
CA HIS A 90 -6.28 3.00 10.49
C HIS A 90 -5.22 4.03 10.19
N ILE A 91 -4.12 3.61 9.57
CA ILE A 91 -2.98 4.46 9.25
C ILE A 91 -2.86 4.55 7.73
N VAL A 92 -2.73 5.75 7.21
CA VAL A 92 -2.36 6.01 5.81
C VAL A 92 -0.89 6.39 5.80
N ASP A 93 -0.10 5.67 5.02
CA ASP A 93 1.30 6.02 4.78
C ASP A 93 1.36 7.33 3.99
N ASP A 94 1.86 8.40 4.61
CA ASP A 94 1.92 9.72 4.01
C ASP A 94 2.95 9.75 2.86
N PRO A 95 2.49 9.90 1.61
CA PRO A 95 3.36 9.83 0.44
C PRO A 95 4.13 11.14 0.20
N LEU A 96 3.71 12.27 0.80
CA LEU A 96 4.26 13.59 0.49
C LEU A 96 5.73 13.70 0.87
N ALA A 97 6.10 13.13 2.02
CA ALA A 97 7.48 13.14 2.49
C ALA A 97 8.40 12.28 1.59
N LYS A 98 7.86 11.23 0.96
CA LYS A 98 8.60 10.42 -0.02
C LYS A 98 8.76 11.14 -1.36
N TYR A 99 7.72 11.84 -1.81
CA TYR A 99 7.81 12.63 -3.03
C TYR A 99 8.83 13.76 -2.93
N ALA A 100 9.11 14.23 -1.71
CA ALA A 100 10.20 15.15 -1.44
C ALA A 100 11.55 14.66 -1.94
N GLU A 101 11.89 13.42 -1.59
CA GLU A 101 13.14 12.80 -1.99
C GLU A 101 13.16 12.53 -3.49
N ALA A 102 12.05 12.04 -4.04
CA ALA A 102 11.95 11.71 -5.45
C ALA A 102 12.09 12.93 -6.36
N ILE A 103 11.51 14.07 -6.01
CA ILE A 103 11.56 15.24 -6.88
C ILE A 103 12.94 15.92 -6.89
N ARG A 104 13.70 15.79 -5.79
CA ARG A 104 15.10 16.26 -5.71
C ARG A 104 16.03 15.51 -6.68
N MET A 105 15.65 14.31 -7.14
CA MET A 105 16.41 13.56 -8.15
C MET A 105 16.32 14.20 -9.56
N ASN A 106 15.33 15.08 -9.79
CA ASN A 106 15.17 15.92 -10.99
C ASN A 106 15.50 15.22 -12.33
N LEU A 107 14.88 14.06 -12.58
CA LEU A 107 15.24 13.16 -13.69
C LEU A 107 14.99 13.76 -15.08
N ASN A 108 13.88 14.49 -15.27
CA ASN A 108 13.56 15.32 -16.46
C ASN A 108 12.26 16.14 -16.23
N ASP A 109 11.98 17.10 -17.12
CA ASP A 109 10.80 17.99 -17.03
C ASP A 109 9.45 17.26 -17.08
N SER A 110 9.33 16.19 -17.87
CA SER A 110 8.10 15.40 -17.96
C SER A 110 7.80 14.72 -16.63
N PHE A 111 8.82 14.07 -16.06
CA PHE A 111 8.77 13.43 -14.75
C PHE A 111 8.43 14.45 -13.65
N TYR A 112 9.08 15.62 -13.65
CA TYR A 112 8.79 16.70 -12.71
C TYR A 112 7.31 17.11 -12.74
N ARG A 113 6.73 17.31 -13.94
CA ARG A 113 5.31 17.66 -14.09
C ARG A 113 4.36 16.58 -13.58
N ILE A 114 4.66 15.31 -13.87
CA ILE A 114 3.87 14.16 -13.40
C ILE A 114 3.94 14.09 -11.87
N MET A 115 5.14 14.21 -11.29
CA MET A 115 5.35 14.18 -9.85
C MET A 115 4.63 15.35 -9.15
N LYS A 116 4.74 16.58 -9.67
CA LYS A 116 4.01 17.74 -9.13
C LYS A 116 2.50 17.47 -9.10
N LYS A 117 1.92 16.89 -10.16
CA LYS A 117 0.50 16.51 -10.18
C LYS A 117 0.16 15.49 -9.09
N GLN A 118 0.97 14.44 -8.93
CA GLN A 118 0.73 13.42 -7.90
C GLN A 118 0.85 13.98 -6.48
N ILE A 119 1.78 14.90 -6.26
CA ILE A 119 1.94 15.59 -4.97
C ILE A 119 0.71 16.42 -4.67
N ILE A 120 0.22 17.23 -5.61
CA ILE A 120 -0.97 18.07 -5.39
C ILE A 120 -2.17 17.21 -5.04
N LEU A 121 -2.39 16.10 -5.78
CA LEU A 121 -3.46 15.15 -5.48
C LEU A 121 -3.34 14.56 -4.07
N ALA A 122 -2.15 14.08 -3.70
CA ALA A 122 -1.91 13.54 -2.36
C ALA A 122 -2.02 14.60 -1.26
N PHE A 123 -1.65 15.85 -1.54
CA PHE A 123 -1.77 16.96 -0.60
C PHE A 123 -3.25 17.25 -0.30
N ASP A 124 -4.06 17.37 -1.35
CA ASP A 124 -5.49 17.63 -1.22
C ASP A 124 -6.20 16.47 -0.50
N ASP A 125 -5.83 15.23 -0.80
CA ASP A 125 -6.38 14.04 -0.14
C ASP A 125 -5.95 13.95 1.34
N ASN A 126 -4.67 14.17 1.65
CA ASN A 126 -4.17 14.22 3.03
C ASN A 126 -4.90 15.28 3.86
N LEU A 127 -5.10 16.47 3.29
CA LEU A 127 -5.82 17.53 3.98
C LEU A 127 -7.28 17.16 4.26
N ARG A 128 -7.94 16.42 3.35
CA ARG A 128 -9.29 15.87 3.57
C ARG A 128 -9.31 14.80 4.65
N ILE A 129 -8.33 13.88 4.67
CA ILE A 129 -8.19 12.89 5.75
C ILE A 129 -8.15 13.62 7.11
N LEU A 130 -7.33 14.66 7.25
CA LEU A 130 -7.18 15.42 8.49
C LEU A 130 -8.42 16.26 8.86
N LYS A 131 -9.33 16.52 7.93
CA LYS A 131 -10.57 17.29 8.14
C LYS A 131 -11.77 16.39 8.40
N GLU A 132 -11.95 15.39 7.54
CA GLU A 132 -13.16 14.57 7.45
C GLU A 132 -13.04 13.26 8.23
N CYS A 133 -11.81 12.72 8.35
CA CYS A 133 -11.52 11.45 9.02
C CYS A 133 -10.74 11.62 10.34
N PHE A 134 -10.69 12.84 10.88
CA PHE A 134 -9.88 13.16 12.06
C PHE A 134 -10.19 12.24 13.25
N GLY A 135 -9.15 11.59 13.78
CA GLY A 135 -9.26 10.65 14.90
C GLY A 135 -9.81 9.27 14.55
N LYS A 136 -10.21 9.04 13.29
CA LYS A 136 -10.58 7.72 12.75
C LYS A 136 -9.51 7.15 11.83
N VAL A 137 -8.83 8.02 11.08
CA VAL A 137 -7.70 7.70 10.20
C VAL A 137 -6.52 8.61 10.54
N PHE A 138 -5.31 8.06 10.59
CA PHE A 138 -4.09 8.76 10.94
C PHE A 138 -3.11 8.77 9.77
N LEU A 139 -2.57 9.94 9.42
CA LEU A 139 -1.47 10.06 8.47
C LEU A 139 -0.14 9.94 9.20
N LEU A 140 0.68 8.99 8.79
CA LEU A 140 2.03 8.82 9.30
C LEU A 140 2.99 8.57 8.14
N PRO A 141 4.21 9.14 8.12
CA PRO A 141 5.19 8.90 7.07
C PRO A 141 5.92 7.57 7.34
N VAL A 142 5.17 6.48 7.36
CA VAL A 142 5.60 5.16 7.81
C VAL A 142 6.80 4.68 6.99
N THR A 143 6.71 4.77 5.67
CA THR A 143 7.78 4.32 4.76
C THR A 143 9.05 5.17 4.89
N LEU A 144 8.92 6.47 5.20
CA LEU A 144 10.06 7.38 5.39
C LEU A 144 10.80 7.09 6.71
N ILE A 145 10.05 6.89 7.80
CA ILE A 145 10.65 6.66 9.12
C ILE A 145 11.21 5.26 9.24
N ASN A 146 10.67 4.31 8.48
CA ASN A 146 11.13 2.93 8.49
C ASN A 146 12.55 2.78 7.93
N LYS A 147 13.54 2.84 8.82
CA LYS A 147 14.96 2.60 8.54
C LYS A 147 15.25 1.10 8.41
N LEU A 148 14.56 0.43 7.48
CA LEU A 148 15.06 -0.86 7.02
C LEU A 148 16.47 -0.64 6.49
N GLU A 149 17.40 -1.52 6.82
CA GLU A 149 18.72 -1.48 6.21
C GLU A 149 18.53 -1.51 4.70
N GLU A 150 18.92 -0.44 3.99
CA GLU A 150 18.75 -0.31 2.53
C GLU A 150 19.34 -1.52 1.78
N GLY A 151 20.37 -2.14 2.35
CA GLY A 151 20.97 -3.38 1.86
C GLY A 151 20.03 -4.59 1.91
N LEU A 152 19.16 -4.71 2.92
CA LEU A 152 18.28 -5.86 3.12
C LEU A 152 17.17 -5.93 2.06
N VAL A 153 16.49 -4.81 1.79
CA VAL A 153 15.46 -4.76 0.74
C VAL A 153 16.09 -5.03 -0.61
N LYS A 154 17.23 -4.41 -0.90
CA LYS A 154 17.94 -4.63 -2.16
C LYS A 154 18.33 -6.10 -2.35
N GLU A 155 19.02 -6.70 -1.37
CA GLU A 155 19.45 -8.10 -1.44
C GLU A 155 18.25 -9.05 -1.53
N GLY A 156 17.19 -8.77 -0.77
CA GLY A 156 15.95 -9.53 -0.84
C GLY A 156 15.31 -9.47 -2.23
N SER A 157 15.21 -8.27 -2.82
CA SER A 157 14.62 -8.08 -4.14
C SER A 157 15.41 -8.79 -5.23
N GLU A 158 16.73 -8.72 -5.17
CA GLU A 158 17.62 -9.41 -6.09
C GLU A 158 17.41 -10.92 -6.01
N LYS A 159 17.38 -11.50 -4.80
CA LYS A 159 17.13 -12.95 -4.62
C LYS A 159 15.75 -13.38 -5.12
N VAL A 160 14.71 -12.59 -4.88
CA VAL A 160 13.36 -12.90 -5.39
C VAL A 160 13.38 -12.87 -6.92
N LEU A 161 13.99 -11.86 -7.55
CA LEU A 161 14.12 -11.82 -9.01
C LEU A 161 14.89 -13.03 -9.56
N GLU A 162 16.04 -13.36 -8.96
CA GLU A 162 16.83 -14.54 -9.32
C GLU A 162 16.00 -15.83 -9.26
N SER A 163 15.11 -15.95 -8.27
CA SER A 163 14.23 -17.11 -8.11
C SER A 163 13.20 -17.29 -9.24
N MET A 164 12.94 -16.26 -10.05
CA MET A 164 11.95 -16.28 -11.14
C MET A 164 12.46 -17.00 -12.41
N PHE A 165 13.77 -17.29 -12.52
CA PHE A 165 14.41 -17.83 -13.72
C PHE A 165 14.72 -19.33 -13.62
N LYS A 166 14.66 -20.03 -14.75
CA LYS A 166 14.89 -21.49 -14.84
C LYS A 166 16.30 -21.87 -14.42
N GLU A 167 17.27 -21.11 -14.91
CA GLU A 167 18.67 -21.26 -14.56
C GLU A 167 19.04 -20.26 -13.47
N ARG A 168 20.06 -20.61 -12.68
CA ARG A 168 20.60 -19.72 -11.66
C ARG A 168 21.42 -18.62 -12.35
N LEU A 169 20.75 -17.53 -12.69
CA LEU A 169 21.35 -16.31 -13.19
C LEU A 169 21.57 -15.35 -12.04
N SER A 170 22.75 -14.76 -11.94
CA SER A 170 22.98 -13.59 -11.10
C SER A 170 22.34 -12.35 -11.74
N ILE A 171 22.04 -11.34 -10.92
CA ILE A 171 21.60 -10.03 -11.41
C ILE A 171 22.50 -9.49 -12.53
N LYS A 172 23.82 -9.59 -12.38
CA LYS A 172 24.77 -9.10 -13.40
C LYS A 172 24.61 -9.81 -14.75
N GLU A 173 24.35 -11.11 -14.73
CA GLU A 173 24.13 -11.91 -15.94
C GLU A 173 22.80 -11.53 -16.60
N MET A 174 21.74 -11.32 -15.82
CA MET A 174 20.45 -10.86 -16.35
C MET A 174 20.56 -9.50 -17.05
N PHE A 175 21.24 -8.53 -16.43
CA PHE A 175 21.44 -7.20 -17.02
C PHE A 175 22.43 -7.21 -18.20
N ALA A 176 23.20 -8.28 -18.42
CA ALA A 176 24.01 -8.45 -19.62
C ALA A 176 23.18 -8.90 -20.84
N LEU A 177 21.99 -9.46 -20.63
CA LEU A 177 21.10 -9.91 -21.70
C LEU A 177 20.46 -8.73 -22.41
N LYS A 178 20.65 -8.69 -23.74
CA LYS A 178 20.16 -7.58 -24.56
C LYS A 178 18.75 -7.78 -25.12
N SER A 179 18.36 -9.04 -25.32
CA SER A 179 17.08 -9.35 -25.93
C SER A 179 16.01 -9.58 -24.85
N LEU A 180 14.91 -8.84 -24.94
CA LEU A 180 13.75 -9.03 -24.06
C LEU A 180 13.08 -10.39 -24.29
N SER A 181 13.03 -10.87 -25.54
CA SER A 181 12.47 -12.19 -25.85
C SER A 181 13.34 -13.33 -25.31
N GLU A 182 14.67 -13.16 -25.35
CA GLU A 182 15.60 -14.11 -24.71
C GLU A 182 15.38 -14.12 -23.21
N LEU A 183 15.41 -12.95 -22.56
CA LEU A 183 15.21 -12.82 -21.11
C LEU A 183 13.89 -13.45 -20.65
N THR A 184 12.78 -13.16 -21.32
CA THR A 184 11.47 -13.69 -20.95
C THR A 184 11.35 -15.20 -21.24
N SER A 185 12.09 -15.75 -22.19
CA SER A 185 12.13 -17.21 -22.44
C SER A 185 12.80 -17.99 -21.30
N MET A 186 13.67 -17.35 -20.54
CA MET A 186 14.41 -17.94 -19.41
C MET A 186 13.61 -17.96 -18.09
N LEU A 187 12.45 -17.31 -18.04
CA LEU A 187 11.56 -17.36 -16.86
C LEU A 187 11.04 -18.78 -16.63
N LYS A 188 10.84 -19.15 -15.36
CA LYS A 188 10.20 -20.42 -14.98
C LYS A 188 8.79 -20.52 -15.53
N ASP A 189 8.33 -21.75 -15.75
CA ASP A 189 6.97 -21.99 -16.22
C ASP A 189 5.95 -21.46 -15.19
N GLY A 190 4.89 -20.80 -15.66
CA GLY A 190 3.91 -20.15 -14.80
C GLY A 190 4.29 -18.74 -14.34
N VAL A 191 5.56 -18.34 -14.35
CA VAL A 191 5.96 -17.00 -13.86
C VAL A 191 5.39 -15.88 -14.74
N LYS A 192 5.27 -16.10 -16.04
CA LYS A 192 4.80 -15.09 -16.99
C LYS A 192 3.36 -14.66 -16.72
N GLU A 193 2.55 -15.61 -16.27
CA GLU A 193 1.15 -15.45 -15.93
C GLU A 193 0.98 -14.72 -14.59
N HIS A 194 1.96 -14.80 -13.69
CA HIS A 194 1.96 -14.15 -12.38
C HIS A 194 2.63 -12.78 -12.38
N VAL A 195 3.60 -12.49 -13.26
CA VAL A 195 4.18 -11.14 -13.37
C VAL A 195 3.08 -10.16 -13.76
N ALA A 196 3.07 -8.98 -13.13
CA ALA A 196 2.07 -7.95 -13.40
C ALA A 196 2.67 -6.57 -13.68
N PHE A 197 2.03 -5.81 -14.56
CA PHE A 197 2.46 -4.45 -14.91
C PHE A 197 1.33 -3.43 -14.75
N LEU A 198 0.10 -3.81 -15.13
CA LEU A 198 -1.10 -2.99 -15.07
C LEU A 198 -2.23 -3.74 -14.34
N GLU A 199 -3.15 -2.97 -13.77
CA GLU A 199 -4.35 -3.53 -13.16
C GLU A 199 -5.37 -3.91 -14.25
N GLY A 200 -5.90 -5.13 -14.16
CA GLY A 200 -6.88 -5.63 -15.13
C GLY A 200 -6.32 -6.12 -16.47
N GLU A 201 -4.99 -6.18 -16.65
CA GLU A 201 -4.41 -6.72 -17.88
C GLU A 201 -4.76 -8.21 -18.09
N ASP A 202 -4.86 -8.64 -19.35
CA ASP A 202 -5.10 -10.04 -19.68
C ASP A 202 -3.83 -10.87 -19.46
N ARG A 203 -3.82 -11.66 -18.39
CA ARG A 203 -2.69 -12.53 -18.03
C ARG A 203 -2.40 -13.64 -19.04
N LYS A 204 -3.32 -13.90 -20.00
CA LYS A 204 -3.13 -14.88 -21.08
C LYS A 204 -2.39 -14.31 -22.27
N GLU A 205 -2.30 -12.99 -22.39
CA GLU A 205 -1.55 -12.33 -23.44
C GLU A 205 -0.03 -12.50 -23.21
N ASP A 206 0.73 -12.40 -24.30
CA ASP A 206 2.18 -12.49 -24.23
C ASP A 206 2.77 -11.40 -23.33
N ILE A 207 3.72 -11.79 -22.48
CA ILE A 207 4.31 -10.91 -21.47
C ILE A 207 5.04 -9.71 -22.09
N VAL A 208 5.60 -9.86 -23.30
CA VAL A 208 6.26 -8.75 -24.01
C VAL A 208 5.23 -7.73 -24.44
N VAL A 209 4.10 -8.16 -24.99
CA VAL A 209 2.99 -7.27 -25.39
C VAL A 209 2.44 -6.53 -24.18
N ARG A 210 2.16 -7.24 -23.08
CA ARG A 210 1.69 -6.65 -21.82
C ARG A 210 2.67 -5.62 -21.26
N PHE A 211 3.97 -5.88 -21.37
CA PHE A 211 5.01 -4.96 -20.94
C PHE A 211 5.12 -3.72 -21.85
N GLU A 212 4.97 -3.88 -23.16
CA GLU A 212 4.93 -2.76 -24.11
C GLU A 212 3.72 -1.86 -23.84
N THR A 213 2.53 -2.44 -23.62
CA THR A 213 1.33 -1.68 -23.21
C THR A 213 1.57 -0.91 -21.90
N PHE A 214 2.23 -1.52 -20.91
CA PHE A 214 2.62 -0.83 -19.69
C PHE A 214 3.54 0.38 -19.95
N LEU A 215 4.52 0.24 -20.85
CA LEU A 215 5.39 1.35 -21.21
C LEU A 215 4.61 2.47 -21.89
N ASP A 216 3.66 2.14 -22.77
CA ASP A 216 2.83 3.14 -23.46
C ASP A 216 1.92 3.89 -22.47
N ASP A 217 1.22 3.16 -21.58
CA ASP A 217 0.29 3.74 -20.59
C ASP A 217 1.02 4.62 -19.56
N THR A 218 2.27 4.30 -19.25
CA THR A 218 3.08 5.06 -18.29
C THR A 218 3.94 6.15 -18.93
N ASN A 219 3.79 6.40 -20.23
CA ASN A 219 4.64 7.31 -21.03
C ASN A 219 6.14 6.98 -20.93
N ASN A 220 6.48 5.70 -20.82
CA ASN A 220 7.83 5.13 -20.76
C ASN A 220 8.78 5.94 -19.85
N PRO A 221 8.63 5.82 -18.51
CA PRO A 221 9.39 6.62 -17.55
C PRO A 221 10.90 6.36 -17.61
N PHE A 222 11.33 5.28 -18.25
CA PHE A 222 12.73 4.87 -18.40
C PHE A 222 13.43 5.47 -19.63
N GLY A 223 12.72 6.23 -20.48
CA GLY A 223 13.31 6.89 -21.66
C GLY A 223 13.94 5.91 -22.65
N ASP A 224 15.17 6.20 -23.10
CA ASP A 224 15.89 5.44 -24.13
C ASP A 224 16.61 4.18 -23.59
N MET A 225 16.37 3.82 -22.33
CA MET A 225 16.93 2.61 -21.74
C MET A 225 16.55 1.35 -22.57
N GLN A 226 17.44 0.37 -22.60
CA GLN A 226 17.19 -0.90 -23.27
C GLN A 226 15.96 -1.63 -22.68
N ASN A 227 15.11 -2.21 -23.53
CA ASN A 227 13.86 -2.84 -23.11
C ASN A 227 14.04 -4.00 -22.10
N SER A 228 15.11 -4.79 -22.22
CA SER A 228 15.42 -5.83 -21.22
C SER A 228 15.72 -5.24 -19.84
N HIS A 229 16.42 -4.10 -19.79
CA HIS A 229 16.67 -3.38 -18.52
C HIS A 229 15.40 -2.76 -17.98
N LYS A 230 14.59 -2.11 -18.81
CA LYS A 230 13.29 -1.55 -18.40
C LYS A 230 12.43 -2.63 -17.75
N PHE A 231 12.37 -3.82 -18.37
CA PHE A 231 11.63 -4.97 -17.86
C PHE A 231 12.14 -5.41 -16.47
N LEU A 232 13.46 -5.60 -16.33
CA LEU A 232 14.07 -5.99 -15.06
C LEU A 232 13.86 -4.93 -13.97
N TYR A 233 14.03 -3.64 -14.29
CA TYR A 233 13.83 -2.55 -13.34
C TYR A 233 12.36 -2.43 -12.90
N SER A 234 11.40 -2.62 -13.80
CA SER A 234 9.98 -2.63 -13.45
C SER A 234 9.67 -3.73 -12.43
N ILE A 235 10.11 -4.97 -12.71
CA ILE A 235 9.87 -6.11 -11.80
C ILE A 235 10.60 -5.89 -10.46
N LEU A 236 11.86 -5.49 -10.49
CA LEU A 236 12.62 -5.18 -9.27
C LEU A 236 11.97 -4.07 -8.44
N GLY A 237 11.41 -3.04 -9.10
CA GLY A 237 10.67 -1.97 -8.43
C GLY A 237 9.47 -2.50 -7.66
N PHE A 238 8.63 -3.32 -8.30
CA PHE A 238 7.47 -3.91 -7.64
C PHE A 238 7.83 -4.91 -6.53
N ILE A 239 8.86 -5.72 -6.73
CA ILE A 239 9.37 -6.64 -5.69
C ILE A 239 9.90 -5.83 -4.49
N SER A 240 10.68 -4.78 -4.73
CA SER A 240 11.27 -3.95 -3.67
C SER A 240 10.19 -3.23 -2.86
N GLN A 241 9.17 -2.69 -3.54
CA GLN A 241 8.02 -2.09 -2.87
C GLN A 241 7.30 -3.11 -1.99
N SER A 242 7.09 -4.33 -2.50
CA SER A 242 6.39 -5.40 -1.77
C SER A 242 7.17 -5.86 -0.54
N LEU A 243 8.49 -6.04 -0.65
CA LEU A 243 9.35 -6.36 0.49
C LEU A 243 9.37 -5.24 1.53
N GLN A 244 9.46 -3.98 1.10
CA GLN A 244 9.42 -2.83 2.00
C GLN A 244 8.11 -2.78 2.79
N ILE A 245 6.96 -3.01 2.13
CA ILE A 245 5.64 -3.09 2.77
C ILE A 245 5.61 -4.23 3.80
N LEU A 246 6.04 -5.43 3.41
CA LEU A 246 6.01 -6.62 4.27
C LEU A 246 6.92 -6.47 5.50
N PHE A 247 8.14 -5.97 5.32
CA PHE A 247 9.06 -5.74 6.44
C PHE A 247 8.56 -4.63 7.36
N CYS A 248 7.99 -3.56 6.80
CA CYS A 248 7.38 -2.50 7.60
C CYS A 248 6.21 -3.01 8.45
N ALA A 249 5.29 -3.73 7.82
CA ALA A 249 4.16 -4.37 8.48
C ALA A 249 4.61 -5.33 9.58
N ALA A 250 5.62 -6.15 9.30
CA ALA A 250 6.20 -7.04 10.29
C ALA A 250 6.82 -6.25 11.46
N GLN A 251 7.63 -5.23 11.20
CA GLN A 251 8.30 -4.44 12.23
C GLN A 251 7.31 -3.80 13.21
N TYR A 252 6.29 -3.11 12.69
CA TYR A 252 5.33 -2.37 13.49
C TYR A 252 4.04 -3.14 13.81
N LYS A 253 4.01 -4.44 13.52
CA LYS A 253 2.84 -5.32 13.75
C LYS A 253 1.56 -4.78 13.10
N MET A 254 1.65 -4.25 11.88
CA MET A 254 0.51 -3.74 11.14
C MET A 254 0.09 -4.72 10.03
N ILE A 255 -1.16 -4.63 9.58
CA ILE A 255 -1.64 -5.36 8.41
C ILE A 255 -1.71 -4.40 7.21
N PRO A 256 -0.96 -4.66 6.12
CA PRO A 256 -1.11 -3.91 4.88
C PRO A 256 -2.54 -4.00 4.34
N TYR A 257 -3.15 -2.85 4.10
CA TYR A 257 -4.35 -2.69 3.31
C TYR A 257 -3.93 -2.22 1.90
N ILE A 258 -4.03 -3.12 0.93
CA ILE A 258 -3.59 -2.88 -0.44
C ILE A 258 -4.77 -2.99 -1.38
N ARG A 259 -5.14 -1.86 -2.02
CA ARG A 259 -6.22 -1.83 -3.01
C ARG A 259 -5.77 -2.18 -4.43
N TYR A 260 -4.54 -1.78 -4.78
CA TYR A 260 -4.02 -1.88 -6.14
C TYR A 260 -3.60 -3.33 -6.45
N GLY A 261 -4.22 -3.91 -7.47
CA GLY A 261 -4.05 -5.34 -7.78
C GLY A 261 -2.61 -5.73 -8.12
N VAL A 262 -1.83 -4.87 -8.77
CA VAL A 262 -0.43 -5.15 -9.12
C VAL A 262 0.42 -5.26 -7.85
N THR A 263 0.33 -4.30 -6.92
CA THR A 263 1.06 -4.36 -5.65
C THR A 263 0.69 -5.61 -4.86
N PHE A 264 -0.60 -5.94 -4.77
CA PHE A 264 -1.06 -7.14 -4.07
C PHE A 264 -0.50 -8.44 -4.69
N ASN A 265 -0.45 -8.49 -6.03
CA ASN A 265 0.12 -9.61 -6.76
C ASN A 265 1.61 -9.83 -6.44
N TYR A 266 2.43 -8.77 -6.46
CA TYR A 266 3.84 -8.91 -6.10
C TYR A 266 4.06 -9.20 -4.61
N LEU A 267 3.21 -8.68 -3.72
CA LEU A 267 3.24 -9.06 -2.31
C LEU A 267 2.99 -10.57 -2.15
N THR A 268 2.09 -11.14 -2.95
CA THR A 268 1.83 -12.59 -2.93
C THR A 268 3.03 -13.39 -3.45
N ILE A 269 3.65 -12.97 -4.57
CA ILE A 269 4.88 -13.59 -5.11
C ILE A 269 6.01 -13.58 -4.09
N VAL A 270 6.26 -12.41 -3.48
CA VAL A 270 7.27 -12.27 -2.43
C VAL A 270 6.89 -13.12 -1.22
N GLY A 271 5.61 -13.15 -0.86
CA GLY A 271 5.04 -13.89 0.26
C GLY A 271 5.29 -15.40 0.24
N GLU A 272 5.42 -16.00 -0.94
CA GLU A 272 5.77 -17.43 -1.08
C GLU A 272 7.11 -17.79 -0.42
N ASN A 273 8.03 -16.83 -0.30
CA ASN A 273 9.33 -17.04 0.35
C ASN A 273 9.23 -17.07 1.89
N PHE A 274 8.08 -16.73 2.46
CA PHE A 274 7.85 -16.65 3.90
C PHE A 274 6.90 -17.73 4.42
N GLN A 275 6.69 -18.81 3.66
CA GLN A 275 5.82 -19.92 4.07
C GLN A 275 6.24 -20.56 5.40
N ASP A 276 7.53 -20.57 5.75
CA ASP A 276 7.99 -21.14 7.02
C ASP A 276 8.05 -20.12 8.17
N VAL A 277 7.53 -18.91 7.96
CA VAL A 277 7.53 -17.83 8.96
C VAL A 277 6.07 -17.53 9.38
N PRO A 278 5.56 -18.14 10.46
CA PRO A 278 4.14 -18.04 10.84
C PRO A 278 3.61 -16.60 10.94
N ARG A 279 4.43 -15.69 11.47
CA ARG A 279 4.08 -14.27 11.56
C ARG A 279 3.85 -13.62 10.19
N MET A 280 4.66 -13.98 9.20
CA MET A 280 4.51 -13.46 7.84
C MET A 280 3.31 -14.10 7.14
N GLN A 281 3.06 -15.39 7.35
CA GLN A 281 1.85 -16.04 6.85
C GLN A 281 0.59 -15.31 7.34
N GLU A 282 0.54 -14.96 8.63
CA GLU A 282 -0.56 -14.18 9.20
C GLU A 282 -0.72 -12.81 8.53
N VAL A 283 0.37 -12.05 8.38
CA VAL A 283 0.35 -10.73 7.72
C VAL A 283 -0.17 -10.85 6.29
N ILE A 284 0.39 -11.77 5.50
CA ILE A 284 0.02 -11.99 4.10
C ILE A 284 -1.45 -12.43 3.99
N PHE A 285 -1.91 -13.33 4.84
CA PHE A 285 -3.29 -13.80 4.83
C PHE A 285 -4.28 -12.70 5.20
N LYS A 286 -3.99 -11.94 6.27
CA LYS A 286 -4.84 -10.80 6.67
C LYS A 286 -4.85 -9.71 5.59
N THR A 287 -3.74 -9.48 4.88
CA THR A 287 -3.71 -8.61 3.68
C THR A 287 -4.54 -9.16 2.53
N ALA A 288 -4.52 -10.47 2.28
CA ALA A 288 -5.39 -11.09 1.28
C ALA A 288 -6.87 -10.95 1.63
N PHE A 289 -7.21 -11.06 2.91
CA PHE A 289 -8.55 -10.78 3.42
C PHE A 289 -8.96 -9.33 3.17
N THR A 290 -8.11 -8.34 3.50
CA THR A 290 -8.42 -6.92 3.28
C THR A 290 -8.56 -6.59 1.80
N HIS A 291 -7.69 -7.13 0.96
CA HIS A 291 -7.77 -6.94 -0.50
C HIS A 291 -9.09 -7.51 -1.03
N SER A 292 -9.47 -8.71 -0.58
CA SER A 292 -10.73 -9.36 -0.99
C SER A 292 -11.96 -8.61 -0.48
N PHE A 293 -11.90 -8.07 0.74
CA PHE A 293 -12.95 -7.22 1.31
C PHE A 293 -13.16 -5.97 0.44
N TYR A 294 -12.08 -5.26 0.11
CA TYR A 294 -12.10 -4.10 -0.76
C TYR A 294 -12.72 -4.42 -2.13
N LYS A 295 -12.26 -5.48 -2.80
CA LYS A 295 -12.76 -5.86 -4.13
C LYS A 295 -14.25 -6.27 -4.15
N LYS A 296 -14.79 -6.71 -3.00
CA LYS A 296 -16.21 -7.09 -2.84
C LYS A 296 -17.07 -5.99 -2.22
N PHE A 297 -16.49 -4.87 -1.81
CA PHE A 297 -17.22 -3.81 -1.11
C PHE A 297 -18.34 -3.24 -1.98
N ASN A 298 -19.49 -2.98 -1.38
CA ASN A 298 -20.63 -2.38 -2.07
C ASN A 298 -20.51 -0.86 -2.06
N TRP A 299 -19.96 -0.30 -3.14
CA TRP A 299 -19.73 1.14 -3.29
C TRP A 299 -20.98 2.01 -3.27
N GLU A 300 -22.16 1.46 -3.53
CA GLU A 300 -23.40 2.25 -3.37
C GLU A 300 -23.64 2.66 -1.90
N LEU A 301 -23.04 1.96 -0.93
CA LEU A 301 -23.14 2.34 0.47
C LEU A 301 -22.52 3.71 0.76
N THR A 302 -21.45 4.11 0.07
CA THR A 302 -20.78 5.40 0.30
C THR A 302 -21.65 6.60 -0.06
N LYS A 303 -22.66 6.39 -0.91
CA LYS A 303 -23.65 7.39 -1.31
C LYS A 303 -24.87 7.43 -0.39
N LEU A 304 -25.11 6.36 0.35
CA LEU A 304 -26.33 6.19 1.15
C LEU A 304 -26.17 6.74 2.57
N ILE A 305 -24.97 6.68 3.15
CA ILE A 305 -24.73 7.00 4.56
C ILE A 305 -23.53 7.93 4.70
N GLU A 306 -23.62 8.91 5.61
CA GLU A 306 -22.49 9.77 5.96
C GLU A 306 -21.41 9.00 6.71
N PHE A 307 -20.15 9.35 6.49
CA PHE A 307 -18.99 8.60 6.98
C PHE A 307 -18.99 8.34 8.50
N ASN A 308 -19.32 9.35 9.32
CA ASN A 308 -19.37 9.18 10.77
C ASN A 308 -20.43 8.15 11.21
N LYS A 309 -21.61 8.17 10.58
CA LYS A 309 -22.67 7.18 10.86
C LYS A 309 -22.28 5.80 10.35
N PHE A 310 -21.55 5.74 9.23
CA PHE A 310 -20.99 4.48 8.75
C PHE A 310 -19.98 3.91 9.74
N CYS A 311 -19.09 4.73 10.31
CA CYS A 311 -18.16 4.31 11.37
C CYS A 311 -18.91 3.70 12.56
N ASP A 312 -19.99 4.36 13.02
CA ASP A 312 -20.80 3.86 14.13
C ASP A 312 -21.39 2.46 13.84
N VAL A 313 -21.76 2.17 12.59
CA VAL A 313 -22.25 0.85 12.17
C VAL A 313 -21.14 -0.20 12.20
N VAL A 314 -20.01 0.08 11.56
CA VAL A 314 -18.93 -0.92 11.42
C VAL A 314 -18.22 -1.18 12.75
N GLU A 315 -18.17 -0.21 13.67
CA GLU A 315 -17.66 -0.41 15.03
C GLU A 315 -18.44 -1.47 15.83
N GLN A 316 -19.71 -1.73 15.48
CA GLN A 316 -20.52 -2.79 16.10
C GLN A 316 -20.29 -4.18 15.47
N ILE A 317 -19.44 -4.26 14.45
CA ILE A 317 -19.18 -5.48 13.70
C ILE A 317 -17.71 -5.85 13.89
N ASP A 318 -17.47 -6.85 14.75
CA ASP A 318 -16.14 -7.41 14.93
C ASP A 318 -15.74 -8.31 13.73
N ILE A 319 -15.36 -7.68 12.61
CA ILE A 319 -14.98 -8.37 11.37
C ILE A 319 -13.71 -9.19 11.59
N ILE A 320 -12.70 -8.59 12.23
CA ILE A 320 -11.39 -9.21 12.41
C ILE A 320 -11.45 -10.32 13.45
N GLY A 321 -12.13 -10.14 14.58
CA GLY A 321 -12.29 -11.21 15.56
C GLY A 321 -13.06 -12.42 15.01
N ARG A 322 -13.99 -12.22 14.06
CA ARG A 322 -14.63 -13.33 13.32
C ARG A 322 -13.63 -14.10 12.45
N LEU A 323 -12.75 -13.39 11.75
CA LEU A 323 -11.68 -14.00 10.96
C LEU A 323 -10.76 -14.84 11.86
N GLU A 324 -10.24 -14.25 12.93
CA GLU A 324 -9.30 -14.90 13.84
C GLU A 324 -9.90 -16.14 14.50
N LYS A 325 -11.16 -16.04 14.96
CA LYS A 325 -11.88 -17.17 15.56
C LYS A 325 -12.06 -18.33 14.57
N GLN A 326 -12.31 -18.04 13.30
CA GLN A 326 -12.49 -19.09 12.29
C GLN A 326 -11.16 -19.68 11.82
N MET A 327 -10.08 -18.91 11.83
CA MET A 327 -8.76 -19.39 11.40
C MET A 327 -8.03 -20.19 12.48
N GLU A 328 -8.35 -20.02 13.76
CA GLU A 328 -7.68 -20.73 14.87
C GLU A 328 -6.14 -20.62 14.81
N ASN A 329 -5.64 -19.45 14.43
CA ASN A 329 -4.22 -19.16 14.19
C ASN A 329 -3.56 -19.95 13.05
N LYS A 330 -4.34 -20.45 12.08
CA LYS A 330 -3.85 -21.14 10.88
C LYS A 330 -4.08 -20.27 9.64
N TYR A 331 -3.09 -19.46 9.30
CA TYR A 331 -3.17 -18.43 8.26
C TYR A 331 -2.54 -18.83 6.92
N GLU A 332 -2.53 -20.12 6.60
CA GLU A 332 -2.00 -20.58 5.32
C GLU A 332 -2.91 -20.18 4.15
N LEU A 333 -2.32 -19.71 3.05
CA LEU A 333 -3.03 -19.44 1.79
C LEU A 333 -3.32 -20.75 1.03
N ASN A 334 -4.24 -21.54 1.56
CA ASN A 334 -4.72 -22.76 0.93
C ASN A 334 -6.20 -22.65 0.53
N SER A 335 -6.68 -23.58 -0.30
CA SER A 335 -8.04 -23.56 -0.85
C SER A 335 -9.14 -23.57 0.24
N ILE A 336 -8.89 -24.26 1.36
CA ILE A 336 -9.84 -24.35 2.48
C ILE A 336 -9.96 -23.00 3.17
N ASN A 337 -8.82 -22.39 3.52
CA ASN A 337 -8.78 -21.10 4.20
C ASN A 337 -9.31 -19.98 3.31
N LEU A 338 -9.02 -19.99 2.01
CA LEU A 338 -9.59 -19.03 1.06
C LEU A 338 -11.12 -19.17 0.93
N LYS A 339 -11.66 -20.39 1.00
CA LYS A 339 -13.11 -20.61 1.01
C LYS A 339 -13.74 -20.08 2.30
N ASN A 340 -13.11 -20.35 3.44
CA ASN A 340 -13.54 -19.84 4.75
C ASN A 340 -13.55 -18.31 4.77
N MET A 341 -12.45 -17.70 4.31
CA MET A 341 -12.29 -16.26 4.12
C MET A 341 -13.46 -15.66 3.32
N ASN A 342 -13.79 -16.25 2.17
CA ASN A 342 -14.90 -15.79 1.33
C ASN A 342 -16.26 -15.86 2.04
N CYS A 343 -16.53 -16.93 2.79
CA CYS A 343 -17.78 -17.07 3.55
C CYS A 343 -17.95 -15.98 4.61
N ILE A 344 -16.86 -15.60 5.30
CA ILE A 344 -16.86 -14.50 6.26
C ILE A 344 -17.17 -13.18 5.56
N LEU A 345 -16.48 -12.90 4.45
CA LEU A 345 -16.66 -11.67 3.68
C LEU A 345 -18.12 -11.52 3.24
N ASP A 346 -18.71 -12.56 2.66
CA ASP A 346 -20.09 -12.53 2.18
C ASP A 346 -21.07 -12.28 3.34
N THR A 347 -20.84 -12.90 4.50
CA THR A 347 -21.67 -12.71 5.71
C THR A 347 -21.56 -11.29 6.25
N VAL A 348 -20.35 -10.75 6.33
CA VAL A 348 -20.06 -9.44 6.92
C VAL A 348 -20.57 -8.31 6.02
N LEU A 349 -20.36 -8.40 4.71
CA LEU A 349 -20.84 -7.39 3.75
C LEU A 349 -22.37 -7.32 3.72
N VAL A 350 -23.06 -8.46 3.83
CA VAL A 350 -24.53 -8.49 3.98
C VAL A 350 -24.96 -7.83 5.28
N LYS A 351 -24.26 -8.10 6.38
CA LYS A 351 -24.56 -7.48 7.68
C LYS A 351 -24.40 -5.95 7.62
N ILE A 352 -23.27 -5.44 7.13
CA ILE A 352 -23.03 -4.00 6.98
C ILE A 352 -24.18 -3.34 6.21
N ARG A 353 -24.55 -3.92 5.06
CA ARG A 353 -25.66 -3.40 4.24
C ARG A 353 -26.99 -3.40 4.99
N THR A 354 -27.28 -4.46 5.73
CA THR A 354 -28.54 -4.60 6.48
C THR A 354 -28.61 -3.57 7.61
N ASP A 355 -27.53 -3.41 8.37
CA ASP A 355 -27.46 -2.47 9.48
C ASP A 355 -27.57 -1.02 8.99
N ILE A 356 -26.96 -0.68 7.84
CA ILE A 356 -27.13 0.63 7.18
C ILE A 356 -28.58 0.86 6.74
N ASN A 357 -29.23 -0.12 6.12
CA ASN A 357 -30.61 0.03 5.67
C ASN A 357 -31.58 0.26 6.85
N ASN A 358 -31.31 -0.36 8.00
CA ASN A 358 -32.12 -0.20 9.22
C ASN A 358 -32.03 1.22 9.84
N ILE A 359 -31.04 2.04 9.46
CA ILE A 359 -30.96 3.45 9.90
C ILE A 359 -32.01 4.32 9.20
N PHE A 360 -32.43 3.94 7.99
CA PHE A 360 -33.34 4.71 7.16
C PHE A 360 -34.81 4.27 7.27
N VAL A 361 -35.11 3.27 8.11
CA VAL A 361 -36.46 2.76 8.42
C VAL A 361 -36.85 3.25 9.81
#